data_AF-A0A453HJF7-F1
#
_entry.id   AF-A0A453HJF7-F1
#
_cell.length_a   1.000
_cell.length_b   1.000
_cell.length_c   1.000
_cell.angle_alpha   90.00
_cell.angle_beta   90.00
_cell.angle_gamma   90.00
#
_symmetry.space_group_name_H-M   'P 1'
#
loop_
_entity.id
_entity.type
_entity.pdbx_description
1 polymer ?
#
loop_
_entity_poly.entity_id
_entity_poly.type
_entity_poly.pdbx_seq_one_letter_code
_entity_poly.pdbx_strand_id
1 'polypeptide(L)' 'GFQKLNQALITLLPNRADTSSLSDYRPISLIHLVAKLFTKVLSLRLAPRMASLVSTNQSAFVTGR' A
#
# COMPACT_ATOMS: atom_id res chain seq x y z
N GLY A 1 -7.19 1.17 -25.49
CA GLY A 1 -7.52 2.40 -24.74
C GLY A 1 -7.18 2.31 -23.26
N PHE A 2 -7.72 1.32 -22.53
CA PHE A 2 -7.54 1.21 -21.07
C PHE A 2 -7.11 -0.18 -20.58
N GLN A 3 -6.89 -1.16 -21.46
CA GLN A 3 -6.55 -2.54 -21.06
C GLN A 3 -5.30 -2.66 -20.18
N LYS A 4 -4.35 -1.72 -20.30
CA LYS A 4 -3.15 -1.70 -19.46
C LYS A 4 -3.40 -1.18 -18.05
N LEU A 5 -4.48 -0.44 -17.77
CA LEU A 5 -4.74 0.10 -16.43
C LEU A 5 -4.87 -0.98 -15.35
N ASN A 6 -5.42 -2.13 -15.73
CA ASN A 6 -5.58 -3.29 -14.83
C ASN A 6 -4.35 -4.20 -14.81
N GLN A 7 -3.27 -3.85 -15.52
CA GLN A 7 -2.00 -4.56 -15.46
C GLN A 7 -1.14 -3.96 -14.34
N ALA A 8 -0.43 -4.84 -13.64
CA ALA A 8 0.52 -4.48 -12.62
C ALA A 8 1.85 -5.18 -12.90
N LEU A 9 2.94 -4.42 -12.79
CA LEU A 9 4.29 -4.99 -12.83
C LEU A 9 4.69 -5.41 -11.42
N ILE A 10 4.94 -6.69 -11.21
CA ILE A 10 5.41 -7.21 -9.91
C ILE A 10 6.94 -7.27 -9.97
N THR A 11 7.61 -6.64 -9.01
CA THR A 11 9.06 -6.72 -8.82
C THR A 11 9.39 -7.21 -7.43
N LEU A 12 10.49 -7.94 -7.29
CA LEU A 12 10.98 -8.42 -6.00
C LEU A 12 11.99 -7.43 -5.43
N LEU A 13 11.78 -7.00 -4.19
CA LEU A 13 12.73 -6.16 -3.44
C LEU A 13 13.34 -6.97 -2.30
N PRO A 14 14.68 -6.97 -2.15
CA PRO A 14 15.34 -7.68 -1.06
C PRO A 14 14.98 -7.06 0.29
N ASN A 15 14.68 -7.89 1.28
CA ASN A 15 14.35 -7.44 2.63
C ASN A 15 15.59 -7.11 3.48
N ARG A 16 16.73 -7.72 3.16
CA ARG A 16 18.02 -7.61 3.85
C ARG A 16 19.15 -7.68 2.82
N ALA A 17 20.35 -7.21 3.15
CA ALA A 17 21.49 -7.25 2.22
C ALA A 17 21.91 -8.69 1.85
N ASP A 18 21.84 -9.61 2.81
CA ASP A 18 22.25 -11.01 2.64
C ASP A 18 21.04 -11.91 2.35
N THR A 19 20.30 -11.60 1.28
CA THR A 19 19.20 -12.47 0.83
C THR A 19 19.75 -13.73 0.16
N SER A 20 19.35 -14.90 0.65
CA SER A 20 19.77 -16.20 0.09
C SER A 20 18.60 -17.04 -0.40
N SER A 21 17.39 -16.78 0.12
CA SER A 21 16.16 -17.48 -0.25
C SER A 21 15.15 -16.56 -0.92
N LEU A 22 14.28 -17.13 -1.75
CA LEU A 22 13.16 -16.40 -2.37
C LEU A 22 12.21 -15.79 -1.32
N SER A 23 12.13 -16.39 -0.12
CA SER A 23 11.37 -15.86 1.02
C SER A 23 11.91 -14.55 1.57
N ASP A 24 13.16 -14.20 1.24
CA ASP A 24 13.80 -12.96 1.71
C ASP A 24 13.47 -11.76 0.82
N TYR A 25 12.67 -11.95 -0.22
CA TYR A 25 12.21 -10.90 -1.10
C TYR A 25 10.75 -10.56 -0.84
N ARG A 26 10.43 -9.27 -0.77
CA ARG A 26 9.06 -8.79 -0.77
C ARG A 26 8.63 -8.44 -2.19
N PRO A 27 7.55 -9.04 -2.72
CA PRO A 27 6.98 -8.59 -3.97
C PRO A 27 6.32 -7.22 -3.78
N ILE A 28 6.62 -6.29 -4.67
CA ILE A 28 5.94 -4.99 -4.76
C ILE A 28 5.25 -4.89 -6.12
N SER A 29 4.00 -4.46 -6.07
CA SER A 29 3.19 -4.17 -7.25
C SER A 29 3.37 -2.72 -7.68
N LEU A 30 3.98 -2.52 -8.84
CA LEU A 30 4.07 -1.24 -9.53
C LEU A 30 2.80 -1.02 -10.35
N ILE A 31 1.72 -0.67 -9.65
CA ILE A 31 0.45 -0.27 -10.27
C ILE A 31 0.54 1.13 -10.91
N HIS A 32 -0.28 1.35 -11.94
CA HIS A 32 -0.39 2.64 -12.63
C HIS A 32 -0.81 3.79 -11.70
N LEU A 33 -0.36 5.01 -12.01
CA LEU A 33 -0.59 6.25 -11.26
C LEU A 33 -2.07 6.47 -10.89
N VAL A 34 -2.99 6.11 -11.79
CA VAL A 34 -4.43 6.29 -11.60
C VAL A 34 -4.94 5.55 -10.36
N ALA A 35 -4.56 4.28 -10.16
CA ALA A 35 -4.97 3.52 -8.98
C ALA A 35 -4.40 4.14 -7.69
N LYS A 36 -3.14 4.62 -7.72
CA LYS A 36 -2.52 5.31 -6.58
C LYS A 36 -3.25 6.62 -6.22
N LEU A 37 -3.68 7.38 -7.22
CA LEU A 37 -4.47 8.60 -7.03
C LEU A 37 -5.81 8.30 -6.35
N PHE A 38 -6.54 7.29 -6.84
CA PHE A 38 -7.80 6.87 -6.21
C PHE A 38 -7.60 6.46 -4.75
N THR A 39 -6.60 5.62 -4.45
CA THR A 39 -6.28 5.23 -3.07
C THR A 39 -5.93 6.45 -2.20
N LYS A 40 -5.17 7.41 -2.72
CA LYS A 40 -4.81 8.63 -1.97
C LYS A 40 -6.05 9.47 -1.65
N VAL A 41 -6.92 9.72 -2.62
CA VAL A 41 -8.16 10.47 -2.42
C VAL A 41 -9.03 9.79 -1.36
N LEU A 42 -9.18 8.46 -1.45
CA LEU A 42 -9.94 7.70 -0.47
C LEU A 42 -9.33 7.82 0.94
N SER A 43 -8.01 7.66 1.07
CA SER A 43 -7.32 7.77 2.36
C SER A 43 -7.52 9.15 3.01
N LEU A 44 -7.46 10.23 2.23
CA LEU A 44 -7.68 11.59 2.73
C LEU A 44 -9.12 11.79 3.23
N ARG A 45 -10.10 11.18 2.56
CA ARG A 45 -11.51 11.26 2.97
C ARG A 45 -11.80 10.41 4.21
N LEU A 46 -11.11 9.28 4.36
CA LEU A 46 -11.28 8.38 5.50
C LEU A 46 -10.58 8.88 6.76
N ALA A 47 -9.43 9.55 6.62
CA ALA A 47 -8.62 10.06 7.73
C ALA A 47 -9.43 10.70 8.88
N PRO A 48 -10.34 11.66 8.67
CA PRO A 48 -11.10 12.29 9.75
C PRO A 48 -12.09 11.35 10.45
N ARG A 49 -12.43 10.20 9.86
CA ARG A 49 -13.35 9.20 10.42
C ARG A 49 -12.64 7.98 11.00
N MET A 50 -11.32 7.89 10.87
CA MET A 50 -10.57 6.71 11.31
C MET A 50 -10.75 6.41 12.80
N ALA A 51 -10.81 7.44 13.64
CA ALA A 51 -10.97 7.29 15.09
C ALA A 51 -12.26 6.56 15.51
N SER A 52 -13.33 6.66 14.72
CA SER A 52 -14.59 5.94 14.96
C SER A 52 -14.66 4.57 14.29
N LEU A 53 -13.79 4.30 13.32
CA LEU A 53 -13.81 3.07 12.51
C LEU A 53 -12.84 2.01 13.04
N VAL A 54 -11.81 2.40 13.79
CA VAL A 54 -10.78 1.50 14.31
C VAL A 54 -10.82 1.40 15.83
N SER A 55 -10.45 0.23 16.35
CA SER A 55 -10.34 -0.01 17.79
C SER A 55 -9.34 0.95 18.43
N THR A 56 -9.54 1.27 19.70
CA THR A 56 -8.62 2.11 20.49
C THR A 56 -7.20 1.51 20.59
N ASN A 57 -7.09 0.19 20.46
CA ASN A 57 -5.80 -0.52 20.50
C ASN A 57 -5.04 -0.45 19.16
N GLN A 58 -5.61 0.16 18.11
CA GLN A 58 -4.94 0.38 16.84
C GLN A 58 -4.31 1.78 16.81
N SER A 59 -3.01 1.83 17.13
CA SER A 59 -2.21 3.06 17.06
C SER A 59 -1.60 3.32 15.68
N ALA A 60 -1.42 2.27 14.85
CA ALA A 60 -0.86 2.42 13.52
C ALA A 60 -1.86 3.06 12.55
N PHE A 61 -1.37 3.97 11.69
CA PHE A 61 -2.10 4.60 10.58
C PHE A 61 -3.28 5.51 10.97
N VAL A 62 -3.29 6.03 12.21
CA VAL A 62 -4.20 7.10 12.66
C VAL A 62 -3.37 8.34 12.92
N THR A 63 -3.63 9.43 12.20
CA THR A 63 -2.92 10.70 12.42
C THR A 63 -3.25 11.27 13.80
N GLY A 64 -2.23 11.66 14.56
CA GLY A 64 -2.38 12.30 15.87
C GLY A 64 -2.62 11.34 17.04
N ARG A 65 -2.36 10.04 16.84
CA ARG A 65 -2.39 9.00 17.86
C ARG A 65 -1.08 8.22 17.88
#